data_AF-A0A4R8T614-F1
#
_entry.id   AF-A0A4R8T614-F1
#
_cell.length_a   1.000
_cell.length_b   1.000
_cell.length_c   1.000
_cell.angle_alpha   90.00
_cell.angle_beta   90.00
_cell.angle_gamma   90.00
#
_symmetry.space_group_name_H-M   'P 1'
#
loop_
_entity.id
_entity.type
_entity.pdbx_description
1 polymer ?
#
loop_
_entity_poly.entity_id
_entity_poly.type
_entity_poly.pdbx_seq_one_letter_code
_entity_poly.pdbx_strand_id
1 'polypeptide(L)'
;MALKPSTGVCRPSELAHVVLRSKDKARLVEFYTRFLDAEVVCTNELITFLTWDHEHHRLAILNDPTAVPREENTVGMDHFALTFDSLGDLVQSYRARKGMGIEPIYCVNHGMSTSMYYRDPDGNKIETSVDAFESKEDAVKFMMSTAFAKDPRGPMFDPEEFVKRFEAGEDEKILMSRDGLSQSHKQAQAAA
;
A
#
# COMPACT_ATOMS: atom_id res chain seq x y z
N MET A 1 14.27 36.92 11.43
CA MET A 1 12.81 36.76 11.30
C MET A 1 12.24 36.52 12.69
N ALA A 2 11.24 37.30 13.12
CA ALA A 2 10.57 37.07 14.40
C ALA A 2 9.41 36.09 14.22
N LEU A 3 9.33 35.06 15.06
CA LEU A 3 8.21 34.13 15.08
C LEU A 3 6.95 34.88 15.55
N LYS A 4 5.85 34.78 14.80
CA LYS A 4 4.56 35.29 15.24
C LYS A 4 3.96 34.32 16.28
N PRO A 5 3.36 34.82 17.37
CA PRO A 5 2.59 33.97 18.28
C PRO A 5 1.47 33.27 17.49
N SER A 6 1.42 31.94 17.58
CA SER A 6 0.38 31.10 16.99
C SER A 6 -0.27 30.27 18.09
N THR A 7 -1.59 30.12 18.04
CA THR A 7 -2.33 29.20 18.91
C THR A 7 -2.40 27.78 18.32
N GLY A 8 -1.91 27.58 17.10
CA GLY A 8 -1.89 26.31 16.39
C GLY A 8 -0.49 25.84 16.03
N VAL A 9 -0.35 24.52 15.86
CA VAL A 9 0.88 23.88 15.38
C VAL A 9 0.99 24.04 13.86
N CYS A 10 2.18 24.29 13.33
CA CYS A 10 2.41 24.26 11.89
C CYS A 10 2.16 22.86 11.33
N ARG A 11 1.57 22.78 10.13
CA ARG A 11 1.39 21.50 9.44
C ARG A 11 2.73 21.06 8.81
N PRO A 12 3.10 19.77 8.87
CA PRO A 12 4.21 19.26 8.08
C PRO A 12 3.92 19.42 6.59
N SER A 13 4.96 19.55 5.77
CA SER A 13 4.84 19.63 4.30
C SER A 13 4.59 18.27 3.67
N GLU A 14 5.17 17.21 4.22
CA GLU A 14 5.10 15.85 3.69
C GLU A 14 5.38 14.79 4.76
N LEU A 15 5.10 13.53 4.41
CA LEU A 15 5.62 12.38 5.13
C LEU A 15 7.00 12.04 4.55
N ALA A 16 8.07 12.33 5.30
CA ALA A 16 9.43 12.11 4.81
C ALA A 16 9.77 10.62 4.70
N HIS A 17 9.76 9.87 5.81
CA HIS A 17 10.16 8.47 5.82
C HIS A 17 9.52 7.64 6.95
N VAL A 18 9.57 6.32 6.79
CA VAL A 18 9.24 5.32 7.81
C VAL A 18 10.51 4.59 8.23
N VAL A 19 10.64 4.25 9.51
CA VAL A 19 11.75 3.43 10.00
C VAL A 19 11.22 2.09 10.51
N LEU A 20 11.71 1.01 9.93
CA LEU A 20 11.46 -0.34 10.38
C LEU A 20 12.64 -0.86 11.20
N ARG A 21 12.36 -1.78 12.10
CA ARG A 21 13.34 -2.44 12.95
C ARG A 21 13.32 -3.92 12.62
N SER A 22 14.49 -4.50 12.38
CA SER A 22 14.63 -5.89 11.97
C SER A 22 15.76 -6.59 12.70
N LYS A 23 15.56 -7.87 13.00
CA LYS A 23 16.63 -8.76 13.45
C LYS A 23 17.51 -9.24 12.28
N ASP A 24 16.97 -9.22 11.07
CA ASP A 24 17.63 -9.59 9.83
C ASP A 24 17.50 -8.46 8.80
N LYS A 25 18.27 -7.39 9.05
CA LYS A 25 18.30 -6.21 8.17
C LYS A 25 18.55 -6.58 6.71
N ALA A 26 19.43 -7.55 6.44
CA ALA A 26 19.78 -7.92 5.07
C ALA A 26 18.58 -8.51 4.32
N ARG A 27 17.84 -9.43 4.95
CA ARG A 27 16.62 -10.01 4.38
C ARG A 27 15.54 -8.96 4.13
N LEU A 28 15.38 -8.01 5.05
CA LEU A 28 14.38 -6.96 4.89
C LEU A 28 14.76 -5.93 3.81
N VAL A 29 16.04 -5.60 3.69
CA VAL A 29 16.58 -4.76 2.60
C VAL A 29 16.34 -5.43 1.24
N GLU A 30 16.65 -6.73 1.10
CA GLU A 30 16.40 -7.47 -0.14
C GLU A 30 14.92 -7.44 -0.51
N PHE A 31 14.04 -7.69 0.47
CA PHE A 31 12.59 -7.64 0.27
C PHE A 31 12.15 -6.28 -0.28
N TYR A 32 12.51 -5.17 0.36
CA TYR A 32 12.05 -3.85 -0.07
C TYR A 32 12.67 -3.36 -1.38
N THR A 33 13.92 -3.74 -1.65
CA THR A 33 14.56 -3.51 -2.96
C THR A 33 13.74 -4.18 -4.07
N ARG A 34 13.33 -5.44 -3.87
CA ARG A 34 12.53 -6.18 -4.86
C ARG A 34 11.06 -5.77 -4.89
N PHE A 35 10.49 -5.43 -3.74
CA PHE A 35 9.06 -5.13 -3.61
C PHE A 35 8.69 -3.77 -4.20
N LEU A 36 9.57 -2.78 -4.09
CA LEU A 36 9.34 -1.39 -4.53
C LEU A 36 10.23 -0.94 -5.68
N ASP A 37 11.13 -1.82 -6.16
CA ASP A 37 12.26 -1.39 -6.99
C ASP A 37 13.09 -0.28 -6.31
N ALA A 38 13.23 -0.38 -4.98
CA ALA A 38 13.88 0.64 -4.17
C ALA A 38 15.41 0.56 -4.28
N GLU A 39 16.05 1.72 -4.36
CA GLU A 39 17.51 1.86 -4.37
C GLU A 39 18.06 2.01 -2.96
N VAL A 40 19.18 1.34 -2.67
CA VAL A 40 19.93 1.55 -1.42
C VAL A 40 20.78 2.82 -1.55
N VAL A 41 20.43 3.84 -0.77
CA VAL A 41 21.13 5.13 -0.76
C VAL A 41 22.38 5.09 0.10
N CYS A 42 22.27 4.50 1.30
CA CYS A 42 23.37 4.39 2.25
C CYS A 42 23.16 3.19 3.17
N THR A 43 24.23 2.47 3.48
CA THR A 43 24.18 1.31 4.37
C THR A 43 25.41 1.24 5.28
N ASN A 44 25.20 0.85 6.53
CA ASN A 44 26.25 0.45 7.46
C ASN A 44 25.73 -0.70 8.35
N GLU A 45 26.52 -1.13 9.34
CA GLU A 45 26.12 -2.24 10.23
C GLU A 45 24.82 -1.98 11.01
N LEU A 46 24.58 -0.73 11.39
CA LEU A 46 23.44 -0.32 12.21
C LEU A 46 22.17 -0.10 11.39
N ILE A 47 22.25 0.52 10.21
CA ILE A 47 21.08 1.01 9.49
C ILE A 47 21.27 0.97 7.97
N THR A 48 20.18 0.87 7.22
CA THR A 48 20.16 0.99 5.76
C THR A 48 19.02 1.91 5.33
N PHE A 49 19.32 2.82 4.42
CA PHE A 49 18.37 3.80 3.87
C PHE A 49 18.04 3.43 2.43
N LEU A 50 16.75 3.39 2.12
CA LEU A 50 16.22 3.08 0.80
C LEU A 50 15.32 4.22 0.29
N THR A 51 15.35 4.44 -1.03
CA THR A 51 14.45 5.36 -1.72
C THR A 51 13.86 4.74 -2.97
N TRP A 52 12.74 5.27 -3.44
CA TRP A 52 12.10 4.92 -4.72
C TRP A 52 11.53 6.15 -5.43
N ASP A 53 11.85 7.36 -4.93
CA ASP A 53 11.42 8.62 -5.51
C ASP A 53 12.47 9.72 -5.27
N HIS A 54 12.06 10.99 -5.37
CA HIS A 54 12.92 12.15 -5.25
C HIS A 54 13.46 12.40 -3.84
N GLU A 55 12.89 11.80 -2.79
CA GLU A 55 13.36 12.00 -1.42
C GLU A 55 14.65 11.22 -1.15
N HIS A 56 15.52 11.75 -0.31
CA HIS A 56 16.82 11.15 0.01
C HIS A 56 16.70 9.74 0.61
N HIS A 57 15.55 9.41 1.22
CA HIS A 57 15.12 8.07 1.63
C HIS A 57 13.67 8.13 2.08
N ARG A 58 12.89 7.10 1.71
CA ARG A 58 11.51 6.91 2.20
C ARG A 58 11.43 5.81 3.25
N LEU A 59 12.40 4.90 3.28
CA LEU A 59 12.46 3.80 4.24
C LEU A 59 13.87 3.73 4.86
N ALA A 60 13.93 3.57 6.18
CA ALA A 60 15.14 3.15 6.86
C ALA A 60 14.92 1.83 7.60
N ILE A 61 15.90 0.95 7.58
CA ILE A 61 15.87 -0.35 8.26
C ILE A 61 16.99 -0.39 9.30
N LEU A 62 16.60 -0.35 10.57
CA LEU A 62 17.49 -0.46 11.72
C LEU A 62 17.76 -1.94 12.04
N ASN A 63 19.04 -2.30 12.10
CA ASN A 63 19.51 -3.61 12.56
C ASN A 63 19.45 -3.66 14.09
N ASP A 64 18.55 -4.47 14.62
CA ASP A 64 18.39 -4.69 16.05
C ASP A 64 18.35 -6.20 16.36
N PRO A 65 19.42 -6.77 16.92
CA PRO A 65 19.48 -8.19 17.29
C PRO A 65 18.39 -8.65 18.27
N THR A 66 17.76 -7.72 18.99
CA THR A 66 16.70 -7.99 19.97
C THR A 66 15.30 -7.84 19.40
N ALA A 67 15.17 -7.41 18.14
CA ALA A 67 13.88 -7.29 17.49
C ALA A 67 13.17 -8.65 17.41
N VAL A 68 11.85 -8.59 17.56
CA VAL A 68 10.95 -9.72 17.40
C VAL A 68 9.99 -9.43 16.25
N PRO A 69 9.54 -10.44 15.49
CA PRO A 69 8.53 -10.25 14.47
C PRO A 69 7.26 -9.60 15.04
N ARG A 70 6.57 -8.80 14.21
CA ARG A 70 5.33 -8.14 14.60
C ARG A 70 4.21 -9.18 14.76
N GLU A 71 3.67 -9.31 15.97
CA GLU A 71 2.46 -10.10 16.20
C GLU A 71 1.23 -9.39 15.61
N GLU A 72 0.28 -10.19 15.10
CA GLU A 72 -0.97 -9.68 14.54
C GLU A 72 -1.81 -8.96 15.60
N ASN A 73 -2.52 -7.90 15.18
CA ASN A 73 -3.43 -7.11 16.04
C ASN A 73 -2.76 -6.43 17.26
N THR A 74 -1.44 -6.27 17.25
CA THR A 74 -0.73 -5.46 18.25
C THR A 74 -0.95 -3.96 18.04
N VAL A 75 -1.04 -3.21 19.15
CA VAL A 75 -1.08 -1.74 19.11
C VAL A 75 0.18 -1.18 18.42
N GLY A 76 0.02 -0.06 17.72
CA GLY A 76 1.09 0.57 16.93
C GLY A 76 0.68 0.79 15.47
N MET A 77 1.66 0.87 14.57
CA MET A 77 1.43 1.02 13.13
C MET A 77 0.76 -0.23 12.57
N ASP A 78 -0.45 -0.08 12.02
CA ASP A 78 -1.13 -1.21 11.36
C ASP A 78 -0.43 -1.57 10.03
N HIS A 79 -0.30 -0.58 9.14
CA HIS A 79 0.38 -0.66 7.84
C HIS A 79 0.86 0.74 7.43
N PHE A 80 1.68 0.82 6.39
CA PHE A 80 1.90 2.05 5.62
C PHE A 80 1.46 1.83 4.17
N ALA A 81 0.91 2.88 3.57
CA ALA A 81 0.30 2.81 2.25
C ALA A 81 1.10 3.59 1.21
N LEU A 82 1.21 3.00 0.03
CA LEU A 82 1.89 3.55 -1.14
C LEU A 82 0.89 3.59 -2.29
N THR A 83 0.75 4.76 -2.91
CA THR A 83 -0.10 4.90 -4.10
C THR A 83 0.75 4.77 -5.36
N PHE A 84 0.20 4.12 -6.37
CA PHE A 84 0.67 4.18 -7.74
C PHE A 84 -0.05 5.30 -8.50
N ASP A 85 0.59 5.77 -9.57
CA ASP A 85 0.05 6.84 -10.43
C ASP A 85 -1.09 6.34 -11.32
N SER A 86 -1.08 5.04 -11.67
CA SER A 86 -2.08 4.43 -12.54
C SER A 86 -2.47 3.02 -12.11
N LEU A 87 -3.64 2.57 -12.59
CA LEU A 87 -4.08 1.20 -12.40
C LEU A 87 -3.13 0.21 -13.08
N GLY A 88 -2.60 0.58 -14.25
CA GLY A 88 -1.60 -0.20 -14.98
C GLY A 88 -0.35 -0.46 -14.14
N ASP A 89 0.18 0.55 -13.46
CA ASP A 89 1.38 0.39 -12.62
C ASP A 89 1.11 -0.53 -11.42
N LEU A 90 -0.07 -0.43 -10.80
CA LEU A 90 -0.46 -1.34 -9.71
C LEU A 90 -0.53 -2.80 -10.20
N VAL A 91 -1.17 -3.04 -11.35
CA VAL A 91 -1.31 -4.37 -11.97
C VAL A 91 0.04 -4.93 -12.42
N GLN A 92 0.88 -4.12 -13.06
CA GLN A 92 2.23 -4.51 -13.47
C GLN A 92 3.09 -4.87 -12.27
N SER A 93 3.04 -4.05 -11.21
CA SER A 93 3.77 -4.30 -9.97
C SER A 93 3.29 -5.57 -9.27
N TYR A 94 1.98 -5.84 -9.26
CA TYR A 94 1.43 -7.10 -8.77
C TYR A 94 2.01 -8.31 -9.53
N ARG A 95 1.98 -8.30 -10.87
CA ARG A 95 2.52 -9.39 -11.70
C ARG A 95 4.01 -9.63 -11.42
N ALA A 96 4.81 -8.57 -11.33
CA ALA A 96 6.24 -8.67 -11.01
C ALA A 96 6.48 -9.29 -9.62
N ARG A 97 5.78 -8.80 -8.59
CA ARG A 97 5.85 -9.34 -7.21
C ARG A 97 5.44 -10.81 -7.15
N LYS A 98 4.35 -11.18 -7.82
CA LYS A 98 3.90 -12.57 -7.90
C LYS A 98 4.94 -13.48 -8.56
N GLY A 99 5.57 -13.04 -9.66
CA GLY A 99 6.67 -13.77 -10.30
C GLY A 99 7.88 -13.98 -9.38
N MET A 100 8.02 -13.15 -8.35
CA MET A 100 9.03 -13.25 -7.30
C MET A 100 8.58 -14.06 -6.06
N GLY A 101 7.36 -14.60 -6.05
CA GLY A 101 6.77 -15.30 -4.91
C GLY A 101 6.26 -14.36 -3.80
N ILE A 102 6.06 -13.08 -4.11
CA ILE A 102 5.50 -12.09 -3.18
C ILE A 102 4.03 -11.87 -3.55
N GLU A 103 3.12 -12.46 -2.79
CA GLU A 103 1.68 -12.37 -3.03
C GLU A 103 0.99 -11.53 -1.95
N PRO A 104 -0.11 -10.83 -2.29
CA PRO A 104 -0.88 -10.09 -1.30
C PRO A 104 -1.55 -11.05 -0.31
N ILE A 105 -1.59 -10.67 0.96
CA ILE A 105 -2.33 -11.38 2.00
C ILE A 105 -3.84 -11.19 1.88
N TYR A 106 -4.27 -10.06 1.31
CA TYR A 106 -5.66 -9.79 0.92
C TYR A 106 -5.72 -8.55 0.01
N CYS A 107 -6.80 -8.44 -0.76
CA CYS A 107 -7.06 -7.31 -1.65
C CYS A 107 -8.46 -6.76 -1.39
N VAL A 108 -8.60 -5.43 -1.36
CA VAL A 108 -9.84 -4.75 -0.98
C VAL A 108 -10.05 -3.54 -1.86
N ASN A 109 -11.30 -3.34 -2.28
CA ASN A 109 -11.72 -2.09 -2.89
C ASN A 109 -12.42 -1.24 -1.83
N HIS A 110 -11.72 -0.21 -1.34
CA HIS A 110 -12.27 0.70 -0.35
C HIS A 110 -13.25 1.72 -0.97
N GLY A 111 -13.47 1.68 -2.29
CA GLY A 111 -14.36 2.54 -3.07
C GLY A 111 -13.70 3.83 -3.54
N MET A 112 -12.89 4.47 -2.68
CA MET A 112 -12.01 5.55 -3.10
C MET A 112 -10.64 5.07 -3.58
N SER A 113 -10.26 3.84 -3.24
CA SER A 113 -9.03 3.22 -3.70
C SER A 113 -9.21 1.73 -3.95
N THR A 114 -8.43 1.20 -4.88
CA THR A 114 -8.23 -0.24 -5.07
C THR A 114 -6.89 -0.61 -4.42
N SER A 115 -6.92 -1.51 -3.44
CA SER A 115 -5.77 -1.75 -2.56
C SER A 115 -5.41 -3.24 -2.48
N MET A 116 -4.11 -3.51 -2.48
CA MET A 116 -3.52 -4.84 -2.24
C MET A 116 -2.59 -4.76 -1.03
N TYR A 117 -2.80 -5.64 -0.05
CA TYR A 117 -2.01 -5.65 1.18
C TYR A 117 -1.02 -6.80 1.15
N TYR A 118 0.22 -6.52 1.53
CA TYR A 118 1.33 -7.47 1.60
C TYR A 118 1.88 -7.53 3.02
N ARG A 119 2.69 -8.55 3.27
CA ARG A 119 3.41 -8.73 4.53
C ARG A 119 4.89 -8.91 4.22
N ASP A 120 5.73 -8.11 4.86
CA ASP A 120 7.18 -8.29 4.77
C ASP A 120 7.65 -9.48 5.63
N PRO A 121 8.94 -9.88 5.51
CA PRO A 121 9.53 -10.95 6.32
C PRO A 121 9.39 -10.86 7.84
N ASP A 122 9.22 -9.65 8.38
CA ASP A 122 9.12 -9.39 9.82
C ASP A 122 7.68 -9.20 10.30
N GLY A 123 6.70 -9.25 9.39
CA GLY A 123 5.28 -9.14 9.69
C GLY A 123 4.70 -7.73 9.53
N ASN A 124 5.47 -6.74 9.06
CA ASN A 124 4.91 -5.42 8.78
C ASN A 124 4.01 -5.48 7.55
N LYS A 125 2.89 -4.76 7.61
CA LYS A 125 1.94 -4.69 6.50
C LYS A 125 2.23 -3.49 5.62
N ILE A 126 2.16 -3.71 4.31
CA ILE A 126 2.31 -2.70 3.28
C ILE A 126 1.06 -2.72 2.43
N GLU A 127 0.42 -1.56 2.28
CA GLU A 127 -0.65 -1.38 1.32
C GLU A 127 -0.07 -0.76 0.05
N THR A 128 -0.39 -1.34 -1.09
CA THR A 128 -0.21 -0.69 -2.39
C THR A 128 -1.57 -0.43 -3.00
N SER A 129 -1.80 0.79 -3.45
CA SER A 129 -3.11 1.21 -3.92
C SER A 129 -3.05 2.12 -5.13
N VAL A 130 -4.20 2.36 -5.74
CA VAL A 130 -4.43 3.43 -6.71
C VAL A 130 -5.77 4.09 -6.37
N ASP A 131 -5.87 5.40 -6.56
CA ASP A 131 -7.12 6.13 -6.36
C ASP A 131 -8.13 5.83 -7.46
N ALA A 132 -9.39 5.66 -7.07
CA ALA A 132 -10.51 5.48 -7.99
C ALA A 132 -11.12 6.82 -8.46
N PHE A 133 -10.65 7.95 -7.92
CA PHE A 133 -11.15 9.29 -8.21
C PHE A 133 -10.03 10.18 -8.77
N GLU A 134 -10.37 11.00 -9.76
CA GLU A 134 -9.44 11.98 -10.35
C GLU A 134 -9.03 13.07 -9.34
N SER A 135 -9.90 13.40 -8.38
CA SER A 135 -9.64 14.40 -7.34
C SER A 135 -9.76 13.81 -5.93
N LYS A 136 -8.91 14.30 -5.02
CA LYS A 136 -8.97 13.92 -3.60
C LYS A 136 -10.22 14.49 -2.92
N GLU A 137 -10.74 15.60 -3.41
CA GLU A 137 -12.00 16.17 -2.96
C GLU A 137 -13.17 15.22 -3.21
N ASP A 138 -13.23 14.57 -4.38
CA ASP A 138 -14.30 13.61 -4.68
C ASP A 138 -14.14 12.31 -3.90
N ALA A 139 -12.90 11.83 -3.70
CA ALA A 139 -12.62 10.72 -2.79
C ALA A 139 -13.13 11.02 -1.36
N VAL A 140 -12.88 12.23 -0.85
CA VAL A 140 -13.38 12.66 0.47
C VAL A 140 -14.91 12.73 0.49
N LYS A 141 -15.56 13.23 -0.57
CA LYS A 141 -17.04 13.22 -0.66
C LYS A 141 -17.58 11.80 -0.58
N PHE A 142 -16.95 10.84 -1.26
CA PHE A 142 -17.32 9.43 -1.15
C PHE A 142 -17.14 8.90 0.28
N MET A 143 -16.02 9.21 0.94
CA MET A 143 -15.79 8.80 2.34
C MET A 143 -16.81 9.38 3.32
N MET A 144 -17.35 10.56 3.04
CA MET A 144 -18.42 11.19 3.85
C MET A 144 -19.83 10.66 3.52
N SER A 145 -19.95 9.72 2.58
CA SER A 145 -21.24 9.17 2.17
C SER A 145 -21.76 8.10 3.14
N THR A 146 -23.07 7.86 3.09
CA THR A 146 -23.72 6.77 3.83
C THR A 146 -23.25 5.39 3.36
N ALA A 147 -22.88 5.25 2.09
CA ALA A 147 -22.36 4.01 1.54
C ALA A 147 -21.02 3.63 2.19
N PHE A 148 -20.12 4.60 2.36
CA PHE A 148 -18.85 4.38 3.06
C PHE A 148 -19.05 4.14 4.57
N ALA A 149 -19.95 4.89 5.22
CA ALA A 149 -20.24 4.69 6.64
C ALA A 149 -20.79 3.28 6.94
N LYS A 150 -21.56 2.68 6.02
CA LYS A 150 -22.11 1.33 6.17
C LYS A 150 -21.03 0.24 6.04
N ASP A 151 -20.09 0.44 5.14
CA ASP A 151 -18.97 -0.48 4.91
C ASP A 151 -17.70 0.31 4.55
N PRO A 152 -16.91 0.72 5.57
CA PRO A 152 -15.70 1.51 5.35
C PRO A 152 -14.53 0.66 4.87
N ARG A 153 -14.63 -0.68 4.95
CA ARG A 153 -13.64 -1.60 4.41
C ARG A 153 -13.91 -1.88 2.94
N GLY A 154 -15.16 -2.10 2.57
CA GLY A 154 -15.52 -2.46 1.20
C GLY A 154 -15.23 -3.92 0.87
N PRO A 155 -15.59 -4.34 -0.36
CA PRO A 155 -15.50 -5.73 -0.79
C PRO A 155 -14.05 -6.18 -1.03
N MET A 156 -13.78 -7.44 -0.71
CA MET A 156 -12.57 -8.13 -1.14
C MET A 156 -12.65 -8.49 -2.63
N PHE A 157 -11.50 -8.57 -3.30
CA PHE A 157 -11.41 -9.03 -4.67
C PHE A 157 -10.27 -10.05 -4.87
N ASP A 158 -10.41 -10.89 -5.90
CA ASP A 158 -9.34 -11.80 -6.34
C ASP A 158 -8.40 -11.04 -7.28
N PRO A 159 -7.10 -10.93 -6.96
CA PRO A 159 -6.17 -10.15 -7.78
C PRO A 159 -5.90 -10.77 -9.15
N GLU A 160 -6.01 -12.10 -9.33
CA GLU A 160 -5.85 -12.73 -10.64
C GLU A 160 -7.04 -12.44 -11.56
N GLU A 161 -8.26 -12.51 -11.02
CA GLU A 161 -9.45 -12.14 -11.78
C GLU A 161 -9.45 -10.65 -12.13
N PHE A 162 -9.02 -9.81 -11.18
CA PHE A 162 -8.85 -8.39 -11.41
C PHE A 162 -7.90 -8.08 -12.57
N VAL A 163 -6.74 -8.74 -12.59
CA VAL A 163 -5.75 -8.56 -13.66
C VAL A 163 -6.25 -9.07 -15.00
N LYS A 164 -6.96 -10.21 -15.05
CA LYS A 164 -7.56 -10.71 -16.30
C LYS A 164 -8.55 -9.69 -16.90
N ARG A 165 -9.38 -9.07 -16.07
CA ARG A 165 -10.34 -8.04 -16.51
C ARG A 165 -9.64 -6.79 -17.02
N PHE A 166 -8.58 -6.36 -16.34
CA PHE A 166 -7.72 -5.27 -16.80
C PHE A 166 -7.08 -5.59 -18.17
N GLU A 167 -6.48 -6.78 -18.32
CA GLU A 167 -5.84 -7.23 -19.56
C GLU A 167 -6.85 -7.43 -20.71
N ALA A 168 -8.12 -7.70 -20.39
CA ALA A 168 -9.21 -7.75 -21.36
C ALA A 168 -9.69 -6.36 -21.85
N GLY A 169 -9.14 -5.28 -21.30
CA GLY A 169 -9.49 -3.91 -21.67
C GLY A 169 -10.81 -3.42 -21.09
N GLU A 170 -11.24 -3.96 -19.95
CA GLU A 170 -12.39 -3.41 -19.24
C GLU A 170 -12.12 -1.96 -18.78
N ASP A 171 -13.15 -1.11 -18.85
CA ASP A 171 -13.04 0.29 -18.44
C ASP A 171 -12.60 0.39 -16.96
N GLU A 172 -11.55 1.16 -16.71
CA GLU A 172 -10.94 1.25 -15.38
C GLU A 172 -11.90 1.82 -14.32
N LYS A 173 -12.82 2.73 -14.71
CA LYS A 173 -13.80 3.30 -13.77
C LYS A 173 -14.80 2.23 -13.33
N ILE A 174 -15.18 1.33 -14.24
CA ILE A 174 -16.01 0.16 -13.91
C ILE A 174 -15.23 -0.82 -13.02
N LEU A 175 -14.01 -1.17 -13.43
CA LEU A 175 -13.16 -2.15 -12.74
C LEU A 175 -12.81 -1.73 -11.31
N MET A 176 -12.59 -0.43 -11.07
CA MET A 176 -12.28 0.13 -9.74
C MET A 176 -13.53 0.54 -8.95
N SER A 177 -14.74 0.38 -9.49
CA SER A 177 -15.97 0.63 -8.73
C SER A 177 -16.30 -0.54 -7.80
N ARG A 178 -16.87 -0.25 -6.62
CA ARG A 178 -17.35 -1.30 -5.70
C ARG A 178 -18.39 -2.21 -6.35
N ASP A 179 -19.27 -1.66 -7.21
CA ASP A 179 -20.30 -2.42 -7.89
C ASP A 179 -19.71 -3.38 -8.91
N GLY A 180 -18.72 -2.94 -9.71
CA GLY A 180 -18.03 -3.74 -10.71
C GLY A 180 -17.25 -4.93 -10.14
N LEU A 181 -16.72 -4.83 -8.91
CA LEU A 181 -16.02 -5.94 -8.24
C LEU A 181 -16.96 -6.86 -7.46
N SER A 182 -18.10 -6.35 -6.98
CA SER A 182 -19.10 -7.18 -6.31
C SER A 182 -19.78 -8.18 -7.26
N GLN A 183 -19.87 -7.85 -8.55
CA GLN A 183 -20.48 -8.72 -9.57
C GLN A 183 -19.57 -9.89 -9.96
N SER A 184 -18.25 -9.68 -10.05
CA SER A 184 -17.30 -10.76 -10.37
C SER A 184 -17.18 -11.77 -9.23
N HIS A 185 -17.22 -11.33 -7.96
CA HIS A 185 -17.19 -12.25 -6.81
C HIS A 185 -18.41 -13.20 -6.80
N LYS A 186 -19.59 -12.71 -7.17
CA LYS A 186 -20.81 -13.54 -7.29
C LYS A 186 -20.74 -14.52 -8.47
N GLN A 187 -20.16 -14.11 -9.59
CA GLN A 187 -19.99 -14.97 -10.77
C GLN A 187 -18.96 -16.08 -10.53
N ALA A 188 -17.85 -15.78 -9.86
CA ALA A 188 -16.83 -16.76 -9.49
C ALA A 188 -17.37 -17.82 -8.49
N GLN A 189 -18.22 -17.41 -7.53
CA GLN A 189 -18.87 -18.35 -6.60
C GLN A 189 -19.98 -19.19 -7.24
N ALA A 190 -20.61 -18.71 -8.32
CA ALA A 190 -21.63 -19.45 -9.05
C ALA A 190 -21.05 -20.44 -10.09
N ALA A 191 -19.78 -20.29 -10.43
CA ALA A 191 -19.06 -21.14 -11.39
C ALA A 191 -18.19 -22.24 -10.72
N ALA A 192 -18.18 -22.30 -9.39
CA ALA A 192 -17.52 -23.32 -8.56
C ALA A 192 -18.55 -24.27 -7.94
#